data_AF-A0A1Z5JU34-F1
#
_entry.id   AF-A0A1Z5JU34-F1
#
_cell.length_a   1.000
_cell.length_b   1.000
_cell.length_c   1.000
_cell.angle_alpha   90.00
_cell.angle_beta   90.00
_cell.angle_gamma   90.00
#
_symmetry.space_group_name_H-M   'P 1'
#
loop_
_entity.id
_entity.type
_entity.pdbx_description
1 polymer ?
#
loop_
_entity_poly.entity_id
_entity_poly.type
_entity_poly.pdbx_seq_one_letter_code
_entity_poly.pdbx_strand_id
1 'polypeptide(L)'
;MWAVMMRRSIRSCCCRRRRSFATQVLRIGDEYTSREYLLLPTGTKDRQYALASLRAHRNIMFGAKLLQQPPPPEDTAIDEWTLQNVAGPLVERALDDCSAQGEQVQAVCALYGLSAWVTQHWETLSLDVDDISKQAAYAIATGIPRPGHSVVGQGTFRDGAEAWKQLAELFLPHAMESQLYLKHGAQLLHVEHLADTSPAYLQSAGGAMARFLFL
;
A
#
# COMPACT_ATOMS: atom_id res chain seq x y z
N MET A 1 -6.02 32.66 -67.11
CA MET A 1 -6.05 33.23 -65.74
C MET A 1 -6.78 32.23 -64.86
N TRP A 2 -6.14 31.75 -63.80
CA TRP A 2 -6.43 30.46 -63.15
C TRP A 2 -7.71 30.48 -62.29
N ALA A 3 -8.56 29.45 -62.45
CA ALA A 3 -9.65 29.15 -61.54
C ALA A 3 -9.13 28.26 -60.40
N VAL A 4 -9.18 28.77 -59.17
CA VAL A 4 -8.77 28.05 -57.96
C VAL A 4 -9.89 27.14 -57.50
N MET A 5 -9.66 25.83 -57.62
CA MET A 5 -10.56 24.77 -57.16
C MET A 5 -10.42 24.62 -55.64
N MET A 6 -11.38 25.14 -54.86
CA MET A 6 -11.47 24.90 -53.42
C MET A 6 -11.87 23.44 -53.14
N ARG A 7 -10.91 22.61 -52.71
CA ARG A 7 -11.19 21.32 -52.09
C ARG A 7 -11.71 21.55 -50.67
N ARG A 8 -13.01 21.35 -50.45
CA ARG A 8 -13.58 21.19 -49.10
C ARG A 8 -13.13 19.85 -48.52
N SER A 9 -12.10 19.89 -47.68
CA SER A 9 -11.73 18.78 -46.83
C SER A 9 -12.79 18.63 -45.73
N ILE A 10 -13.58 17.57 -45.82
CA ILE A 10 -14.43 17.09 -44.73
C ILE A 10 -13.48 16.58 -43.63
N ARG A 11 -13.08 17.46 -42.71
CA ARG A 11 -12.53 17.02 -41.44
C ARG A 11 -13.67 16.54 -40.59
N SER A 12 -13.95 15.25 -40.72
CA SER A 12 -14.62 14.42 -39.74
C SER A 12 -14.14 14.85 -38.34
N CYS A 13 -15.03 15.54 -37.62
CA CYS A 13 -14.86 15.80 -36.20
C CYS A 13 -15.16 14.47 -35.50
N CYS A 14 -14.18 13.56 -35.51
CA CYS A 14 -14.15 12.44 -34.58
C CYS A 14 -13.89 13.02 -33.19
N CYS A 15 -14.92 13.57 -32.57
CA CYS A 15 -15.01 13.66 -31.12
C CYS A 15 -14.99 12.23 -30.58
N ARG A 16 -13.80 11.63 -30.46
CA ARG A 16 -13.57 10.52 -29.53
C ARG A 16 -13.93 11.08 -28.17
N ARG A 17 -15.16 10.79 -27.71
CA ARG A 17 -15.50 10.85 -26.29
C ARG A 17 -14.45 10.00 -25.58
N ARG A 18 -13.42 10.63 -25.01
CA ARG A 18 -12.57 10.01 -24.00
C ARG A 18 -13.53 9.48 -22.94
N ARG A 19 -13.65 8.16 -22.79
CA ARG A 19 -14.36 7.64 -21.62
C ARG A 19 -13.36 7.81 -20.49
N SER A 20 -13.46 8.92 -19.77
CA SER A 20 -12.82 9.01 -18.46
C SER A 20 -13.21 7.75 -17.70
N PHE A 21 -12.23 7.02 -17.16
CA PHE A 21 -12.45 5.88 -16.29
C PHE A 21 -13.16 6.39 -15.03
N ALA A 22 -14.48 6.53 -15.11
CA ALA A 22 -15.27 7.03 -14.01
C ALA A 22 -15.28 5.90 -12.97
N THR A 23 -14.72 6.16 -11.80
CA THR A 23 -14.70 5.22 -10.68
C THR A 23 -15.67 5.66 -9.61
N GLN A 24 -16.32 4.71 -8.96
CA GLN A 24 -17.14 4.97 -7.76
C GLN A 24 -16.57 4.22 -6.56
N VAL A 25 -16.67 4.84 -5.39
CA VAL A 25 -16.31 4.20 -4.12
C VAL A 25 -17.57 3.57 -3.53
N LEU A 26 -17.60 2.25 -3.43
CA LEU A 26 -18.63 1.53 -2.70
C LEU A 26 -18.17 1.30 -1.26
N ARG A 27 -18.88 1.91 -0.32
CA ARG A 27 -18.74 1.65 1.11
C ARG A 27 -19.64 0.48 1.52
N ILE A 28 -19.06 -0.48 2.21
CA ILE A 28 -19.76 -1.66 2.75
C ILE A 28 -19.49 -1.73 4.26
N GLY A 29 -20.55 -1.85 5.06
CA GLY A 29 -20.48 -1.79 6.52
C GLY A 29 -21.26 -0.58 7.08
N ASP A 30 -21.56 -0.61 8.38
CA ASP A 30 -22.24 0.47 9.07
C ASP A 30 -21.22 1.46 9.71
N GLU A 31 -21.72 2.43 10.48
CA GLU A 31 -20.88 3.44 11.14
C GLU A 31 -20.15 2.91 12.38
N TYR A 32 -20.59 1.78 12.93
CA TYR A 32 -20.11 1.23 14.21
C TYR A 32 -19.25 -0.03 14.04
N THR A 33 -19.17 -0.57 12.82
CA THR A 33 -18.44 -1.79 12.46
C THR A 33 -17.27 -1.51 11.52
N SER A 34 -16.53 -2.56 11.20
CA SER A 34 -15.49 -2.50 10.18
C SER A 34 -16.10 -2.16 8.81
N ARG A 35 -15.54 -1.15 8.18
CA ARG A 35 -15.92 -0.64 6.86
C ARG A 35 -14.96 -1.17 5.81
N GLU A 36 -15.50 -1.55 4.66
CA GLU A 36 -14.72 -1.88 3.47
C GLU A 36 -15.10 -0.91 2.35
N TYR A 37 -14.07 -0.33 1.74
CA TYR A 37 -14.18 0.58 0.61
C TYR A 37 -13.69 -0.14 -0.62
N LEU A 38 -14.51 -0.19 -1.67
CA LEU A 38 -14.16 -0.81 -2.95
C LEU A 38 -14.19 0.24 -4.05
N LEU A 39 -13.13 0.27 -4.85
CA LEU A 39 -13.09 1.11 -6.04
C LEU A 39 -13.65 0.31 -7.20
N LEU A 40 -14.76 0.75 -7.77
CA LEU A 40 -15.46 0.05 -8.84
C LEU A 40 -15.51 0.91 -10.11
N PRO A 41 -15.52 0.30 -11.30
CA PRO A 41 -15.91 0.98 -12.52
C PRO A 41 -17.33 1.55 -12.41
N THR A 42 -17.59 2.68 -13.05
CA THR A 42 -18.94 3.25 -13.11
C THR A 42 -19.91 2.30 -13.81
N GLY A 43 -21.12 2.19 -13.27
CA GLY A 43 -22.18 1.35 -13.83
C GLY A 43 -22.26 -0.06 -13.24
N THR A 44 -21.33 -0.46 -12.35
CA THR A 44 -21.41 -1.73 -11.62
C THR A 44 -21.20 -1.56 -10.12
N LYS A 45 -21.99 -2.27 -9.31
CA LYS A 45 -21.82 -2.38 -7.86
C LYS A 45 -21.27 -3.75 -7.45
N ASP A 46 -20.92 -4.58 -8.42
CA ASP A 46 -20.54 -5.96 -8.17
C ASP A 46 -19.06 -6.04 -7.79
N ARG A 47 -18.81 -6.61 -6.59
CA ARG A 47 -17.49 -6.69 -5.95
C ARG A 47 -16.47 -7.42 -6.81
N GLN A 48 -16.89 -8.35 -7.67
CA GLN A 48 -15.96 -9.08 -8.53
C GLN A 48 -15.21 -8.15 -9.51
N TYR A 49 -15.77 -6.97 -9.79
CA TYR A 49 -15.18 -5.94 -10.66
C TYR A 49 -14.40 -4.87 -9.89
N ALA A 50 -14.18 -5.04 -8.59
CA ALA A 50 -13.44 -4.06 -7.80
C ALA A 50 -11.97 -4.01 -8.24
N LEU A 51 -11.47 -2.79 -8.45
CA LEU A 51 -10.12 -2.50 -8.90
C LEU A 51 -9.14 -2.46 -7.71
N ALA A 52 -9.60 -1.90 -6.60
CA ALA A 52 -8.86 -1.79 -5.35
C ALA A 52 -9.81 -1.88 -4.15
N SER A 53 -9.25 -2.21 -2.99
CA SER A 53 -9.96 -2.18 -1.72
C SER A 53 -9.14 -1.52 -0.63
N LEU A 54 -9.82 -0.90 0.34
CA LEU A 54 -9.28 -0.38 1.59
C LEU A 54 -10.24 -0.75 2.72
N ARG A 55 -9.73 -1.00 3.93
CA ARG A 55 -10.57 -1.23 5.11
C ARG A 55 -10.34 -0.16 6.15
N ALA A 56 -11.36 0.06 6.97
CA ALA A 56 -11.23 0.89 8.15
C ALA A 56 -12.03 0.31 9.31
N HIS A 57 -11.54 0.48 10.53
CA HIS A 57 -12.26 0.17 11.76
C HIS A 57 -12.07 1.33 12.72
N ARG A 58 -13.17 1.99 13.11
CA ARG A 58 -13.11 3.32 13.77
C ARG A 58 -12.24 4.28 12.96
N ASN A 59 -11.40 5.08 13.60
CA ASN A 59 -10.43 5.98 12.96
C ASN A 59 -9.19 5.30 12.37
N ILE A 60 -9.12 3.97 12.25
CA ILE A 60 -7.91 3.27 11.76
C ILE A 60 -8.16 2.66 10.38
N MET A 61 -7.39 3.08 9.38
CA MET A 61 -7.37 2.52 8.03
C MET A 61 -6.31 1.43 7.88
N PHE A 62 -6.56 0.40 7.06
CA PHE A 62 -5.60 -0.69 6.83
C PHE A 62 -5.98 -1.55 5.62
N GLY A 63 -5.05 -2.37 5.14
CA GLY A 63 -5.33 -3.42 4.15
C GLY A 63 -5.68 -2.89 2.76
N ALA A 64 -5.00 -1.83 2.34
CA ALA A 64 -5.13 -1.27 1.01
C ALA A 64 -4.47 -2.20 -0.01
N LYS A 65 -5.22 -2.63 -1.04
CA LYS A 65 -4.71 -3.56 -2.04
C LYS A 65 -5.36 -3.35 -3.41
N LEU A 66 -4.60 -3.66 -4.45
CA LEU A 66 -5.11 -3.84 -5.79
C LEU A 66 -5.79 -5.21 -5.88
N LEU A 67 -6.96 -5.27 -6.50
CA LEU A 67 -7.77 -6.48 -6.65
C LEU A 67 -7.77 -7.01 -8.08
N GLN A 68 -7.71 -6.12 -9.07
CA GLN A 68 -7.63 -6.48 -10.48
C GLN A 68 -6.34 -5.98 -11.13
N GLN A 69 -5.87 -6.77 -12.10
CA GLN A 69 -4.79 -6.41 -13.01
C GLN A 69 -5.19 -5.22 -13.90
N PRO A 70 -4.22 -4.48 -14.47
CA PRO A 70 -4.47 -3.22 -15.19
C PRO A 70 -5.60 -3.35 -16.21
N PRO A 71 -6.52 -2.37 -16.29
CA PRO A 71 -7.49 -2.29 -17.36
C PRO A 71 -6.73 -2.07 -18.68
N PRO A 72 -7.31 -2.49 -19.82
CA PRO A 72 -6.67 -2.35 -21.10
C PRO A 72 -6.30 -0.88 -21.39
N PRO A 73 -5.16 -0.62 -22.09
CA PRO A 73 -4.51 0.69 -22.19
C PRO A 73 -5.28 1.80 -22.93
N GLU A 74 -6.52 1.58 -23.35
CA GLU A 74 -7.16 2.50 -24.30
C GLU A 74 -7.90 3.71 -23.68
N ASP A 75 -8.07 3.80 -22.35
CA ASP A 75 -8.92 4.89 -21.79
C ASP A 75 -8.68 5.27 -20.30
N THR A 76 -7.50 5.02 -19.72
CA THR A 76 -7.22 5.49 -18.34
C THR A 76 -6.37 6.75 -18.32
N ALA A 77 -6.78 7.75 -17.53
CA ALA A 77 -5.96 8.91 -17.17
C ALA A 77 -4.93 8.60 -16.07
N ILE A 78 -4.64 7.30 -15.85
CA ILE A 78 -3.75 6.81 -14.82
C ILE A 78 -2.43 6.49 -15.51
N ASP A 79 -1.39 7.27 -15.19
CA ASP A 79 -0.08 7.14 -15.84
C ASP A 79 0.57 5.77 -15.58
N GLU A 80 0.39 5.21 -14.38
CA GLU A 80 0.89 3.89 -13.99
C GLU A 80 -0.10 3.17 -13.08
N TRP A 81 -0.35 1.89 -13.35
CA TRP A 81 -1.30 1.07 -12.58
C TRP A 81 -0.71 0.57 -11.25
N THR A 82 -0.48 1.51 -10.34
CA THR A 82 0.00 1.24 -8.98
C THR A 82 -1.07 1.54 -7.95
N LEU A 83 -0.92 0.97 -6.75
CA LEU A 83 -1.86 1.21 -5.66
C LEU A 83 -1.97 2.71 -5.33
N GLN A 84 -0.84 3.44 -5.30
CA GLN A 84 -0.85 4.88 -5.02
C GLN A 84 -1.60 5.72 -6.07
N ASN A 85 -1.76 5.21 -7.28
CA ASN A 85 -2.42 5.93 -8.38
C ASN A 85 -3.89 5.52 -8.52
N VAL A 86 -4.23 4.29 -8.15
CA VAL A 86 -5.58 3.75 -8.26
C VAL A 86 -6.40 4.03 -6.99
N ALA A 87 -5.83 3.82 -5.80
CA ALA A 87 -6.59 3.79 -4.54
C ALA A 87 -6.78 5.15 -3.86
N GLY A 88 -6.33 6.26 -4.47
CA GLY A 88 -6.47 7.59 -3.88
C GLY A 88 -7.90 7.96 -3.46
N PRO A 89 -8.92 7.75 -4.32
CA PRO A 89 -10.32 8.00 -3.94
C PRO A 89 -10.81 7.17 -2.75
N LEU A 90 -10.21 5.99 -2.51
CA LEU A 90 -10.54 5.18 -1.33
C LEU A 90 -10.02 5.81 -0.06
N VAL A 91 -8.80 6.34 -0.08
CA VAL A 91 -8.18 7.02 1.06
C VAL A 91 -8.94 8.29 1.39
N GLU A 92 -9.23 9.12 0.39
CA GLU A 92 -10.03 10.35 0.57
C GLU A 92 -11.38 10.04 1.23
N ARG A 93 -12.11 9.06 0.70
CA ARG A 93 -13.42 8.69 1.26
C ARG A 93 -13.30 8.11 2.67
N ALA A 94 -12.28 7.31 2.93
CA ALA A 94 -12.06 6.72 4.25
C ALA A 94 -11.63 7.79 5.27
N LEU A 95 -10.87 8.80 4.88
CA LEU A 95 -10.49 9.93 5.75
C LEU A 95 -11.73 10.72 6.20
N ASP A 96 -12.64 11.06 5.29
CA ASP A 96 -13.90 11.74 5.62
C ASP A 96 -14.71 10.93 6.64
N ASP A 97 -14.87 9.63 6.38
CA ASP A 97 -15.64 8.74 7.24
C ASP A 97 -14.97 8.45 8.59
N CYS A 98 -13.63 8.42 8.64
CA CYS A 98 -12.87 8.16 9.87
C CYS A 98 -12.74 9.40 10.75
N SER A 99 -12.75 10.60 10.16
CA SER A 99 -12.65 11.87 10.89
C SER A 99 -14.00 12.44 11.32
N ALA A 100 -15.12 11.83 10.91
CA ALA A 100 -16.48 12.36 11.13
C ALA A 100 -16.84 12.68 12.60
N GLN A 101 -16.19 12.04 13.57
CA GLN A 101 -16.39 12.26 15.01
C GLN A 101 -15.31 13.16 15.65
N GLY A 102 -14.49 13.83 14.84
CA GLY A 102 -13.34 14.61 15.30
C GLY A 102 -12.16 13.75 15.77
N GLU A 103 -12.20 12.44 15.50
CA GLU A 103 -11.09 11.53 15.80
C GLU A 103 -9.94 11.75 14.82
N GLN A 104 -8.71 11.69 15.32
CA GLN A 104 -7.53 11.75 14.48
C GLN A 104 -7.36 10.42 13.73
N VAL A 105 -7.29 10.48 12.40
CA VAL A 105 -7.23 9.27 11.57
C VAL A 105 -5.82 8.68 11.58
N GLN A 106 -5.75 7.37 11.78
CA GLN A 106 -4.52 6.59 11.73
C GLN A 106 -4.59 5.59 10.58
N ALA A 107 -3.44 5.11 10.14
CA ALA A 107 -3.35 3.93 9.30
C ALA A 107 -2.33 2.92 9.80
N VAL A 108 -2.61 1.65 9.55
CA VAL A 108 -1.66 0.55 9.74
C VAL A 108 -1.28 0.03 8.36
N CYS A 109 0.02 0.03 8.11
CA CYS A 109 0.62 -0.38 6.85
C CYS A 109 1.29 -1.74 7.01
N ALA A 110 0.87 -2.70 6.18
CA ALA A 110 1.54 -3.98 6.08
C ALA A 110 2.82 -3.87 5.23
N LEU A 111 3.94 -4.35 5.76
CA LEU A 111 5.27 -4.32 5.12
C LEU A 111 5.60 -5.63 4.37
N TYR A 112 4.66 -6.16 3.59
CA TYR A 112 4.89 -7.38 2.80
C TYR A 112 6.14 -7.25 1.92
N GLY A 113 6.99 -8.28 1.94
CA GLY A 113 8.24 -8.33 1.17
C GLY A 113 9.46 -7.76 1.89
N LEU A 114 9.32 -7.22 3.11
CA LEU A 114 10.44 -6.68 3.89
C LEU A 114 11.57 -7.72 4.05
N SER A 115 11.27 -8.97 4.43
CA SER A 115 12.31 -10.00 4.62
C SER A 115 13.10 -10.29 3.35
N ALA A 116 12.42 -10.33 2.20
CA ALA A 116 13.05 -10.53 0.90
C ALA A 116 13.93 -9.32 0.51
N TRP A 117 13.42 -8.10 0.71
CA TRP A 117 14.16 -6.88 0.44
C TRP A 117 15.42 -6.76 1.31
N VAL A 118 15.32 -7.06 2.60
CA VAL A 118 16.46 -7.07 3.53
C VAL A 118 17.50 -8.09 3.07
N THR A 119 17.08 -9.30 2.72
CA THR A 119 17.99 -10.35 2.22
C THR A 119 18.73 -9.91 0.96
N GLN A 120 18.05 -9.25 0.03
CA GLN A 120 18.63 -8.78 -1.22
C GLN A 120 19.64 -7.63 -1.02
N HIS A 121 19.40 -6.75 -0.05
CA HIS A 121 20.17 -5.52 0.12
C HIS A 121 21.12 -5.54 1.33
N TRP A 122 21.20 -6.65 2.06
CA TRP A 122 21.90 -6.77 3.35
C TRP A 122 23.26 -6.09 3.41
N GLU A 123 24.13 -6.34 2.42
CA GLU A 123 25.50 -5.80 2.35
C GLU A 123 25.56 -4.27 2.20
N THR A 124 24.47 -3.65 1.74
CA THR A 124 24.37 -2.19 1.53
C THR A 124 23.69 -1.46 2.69
N LEU A 125 23.01 -2.21 3.56
CA LEU A 125 22.24 -1.64 4.65
C LEU A 125 23.17 -1.33 5.82
N SER A 126 23.15 -0.08 6.26
CA SER A 126 23.88 0.36 7.45
C SER A 126 22.90 0.55 8.60
N LEU A 127 23.12 -0.20 9.69
CA LEU A 127 22.31 -0.11 10.91
C LEU A 127 23.19 0.34 12.07
N ASP A 128 22.67 1.28 12.86
CA ASP A 128 23.28 1.76 14.09
C ASP A 128 22.73 0.97 15.28
N VAL A 129 23.18 -0.27 15.39
CA VAL A 129 22.79 -1.25 16.43
C VAL A 129 23.94 -2.21 16.70
N ASP A 130 23.89 -2.91 17.83
CA ASP A 130 24.89 -3.90 18.21
C ASP A 130 24.90 -5.14 17.29
N ASP A 131 25.98 -5.92 17.35
CA ASP A 131 26.19 -7.08 16.47
C ASP A 131 25.15 -8.20 16.72
N ILE A 132 24.68 -8.38 17.95
CA ILE A 132 23.66 -9.39 18.28
C ILE A 132 22.34 -9.02 17.60
N SER A 133 21.95 -7.75 17.68
CA SER A 133 20.77 -7.22 17.00
C SER A 133 20.86 -7.38 15.48
N LYS A 134 22.03 -7.12 14.87
CA LYS A 134 22.27 -7.33 13.43
C LYS A 134 22.14 -8.79 13.03
N GLN A 135 22.82 -9.70 13.74
CA GLN A 135 22.76 -11.14 13.45
C GLN A 135 21.33 -11.68 13.62
N ALA A 136 20.60 -11.20 14.63
CA ALA A 136 19.22 -11.56 14.85
C ALA A 136 18.30 -11.07 13.72
N ALA A 137 18.45 -9.82 13.27
CA ALA A 137 17.72 -9.31 12.12
C ALA A 137 18.00 -10.10 10.84
N TYR A 138 19.27 -10.44 10.57
CA TYR A 138 19.62 -11.29 9.43
C TYR A 138 18.94 -12.66 9.50
N ALA A 139 18.90 -13.26 10.69
CA ALA A 139 18.22 -14.53 10.92
C ALA A 139 16.70 -14.42 10.72
N ILE A 140 16.08 -13.30 11.08
CA ILE A 140 14.65 -13.04 10.80
C ILE A 140 14.40 -12.95 9.29
N ALA A 141 15.24 -12.21 8.55
CA ALA A 141 15.09 -12.01 7.11
C ALA A 141 15.26 -13.32 6.32
N THR A 142 16.28 -14.10 6.66
CA THR A 142 16.66 -15.31 5.92
C THR A 142 15.98 -16.58 6.40
N GLY A 143 15.44 -16.58 7.62
CA GLY A 143 14.99 -17.79 8.30
C GLY A 143 16.14 -18.71 8.75
N ILE A 144 17.40 -18.29 8.61
CA ILE A 144 18.58 -19.08 8.99
C ILE A 144 18.95 -18.76 10.44
N PRO A 145 19.04 -19.77 11.35
CA PRO A 145 19.45 -19.53 12.73
C PRO A 145 20.86 -18.93 12.83
N ARG A 146 21.03 -17.99 13.78
CA ARG A 146 22.34 -17.42 14.11
C ARG A 146 23.28 -18.46 14.75
N PRO A 147 24.62 -18.26 14.72
CA PRO A 147 25.56 -19.16 15.38
C PRO A 147 25.18 -19.46 16.83
N GLY A 148 25.31 -20.73 17.22
CA GLY A 148 24.94 -21.20 18.57
C GLY A 148 23.44 -21.39 18.82
N HIS A 149 22.58 -21.17 17.81
CA HIS A 149 21.12 -21.36 17.92
C HIS A 149 20.64 -22.39 16.89
N SER A 150 19.64 -23.19 17.26
CA SER A 150 19.09 -24.25 16.40
C SER A 150 17.86 -23.81 15.58
N VAL A 151 17.20 -22.72 15.97
CA VAL A 151 15.96 -22.24 15.35
C VAL A 151 15.89 -20.71 15.37
N VAL A 152 15.15 -20.13 14.42
CA VAL A 152 14.71 -18.72 14.48
C VAL A 152 13.48 -18.67 15.37
N GLY A 153 13.69 -18.38 16.65
CA GLY A 153 12.65 -18.42 17.69
C GLY A 153 12.38 -17.06 18.31
N GLN A 154 11.54 -17.05 19.34
CA GLN A 154 11.19 -15.85 20.11
C GLN A 154 12.41 -15.04 20.57
N GLY A 155 13.49 -15.70 20.99
CA GLY A 155 14.74 -15.03 21.38
C GLY A 155 15.37 -14.25 20.22
N THR A 156 15.33 -14.79 19.00
CA THR A 156 15.83 -14.11 17.80
C THR A 156 15.01 -12.86 17.50
N PHE A 157 13.67 -12.94 17.54
CA PHE A 157 12.83 -11.76 17.33
C PHE A 157 13.02 -10.70 18.41
N ARG A 158 13.12 -11.11 19.68
CA ARG A 158 13.38 -10.18 20.78
C ARG A 158 14.70 -9.44 20.59
N ASP A 159 15.77 -10.17 20.30
CA ASP A 159 17.10 -9.59 20.18
C ASP A 159 17.24 -8.76 18.90
N GLY A 160 16.52 -9.11 17.82
CA GLY A 160 16.52 -8.37 16.56
C GLY A 160 15.57 -7.17 16.52
N ALA A 161 14.80 -6.90 17.58
CA ALA A 161 13.68 -5.97 17.55
C ALA A 161 14.06 -4.54 17.12
N GLU A 162 15.20 -4.04 17.60
CA GLU A 162 15.68 -2.69 17.27
C GLU A 162 16.16 -2.61 15.81
N ALA A 163 17.04 -3.54 15.41
CA ALA A 163 17.53 -3.65 14.05
C ALA A 163 16.38 -3.83 13.03
N TRP A 164 15.39 -4.64 13.36
CA TRP A 164 14.24 -4.91 12.50
C TRP A 164 13.35 -3.68 12.30
N LYS A 165 13.19 -2.84 13.31
CA LYS A 165 12.47 -1.56 13.18
C LYS A 165 13.20 -0.59 12.25
N GLN A 166 14.52 -0.43 12.41
CA GLN A 166 15.32 0.42 11.50
C GLN A 166 15.22 -0.08 10.05
N LEU A 167 15.32 -1.39 9.83
CA LEU A 167 15.15 -1.99 8.50
C LEU A 167 13.75 -1.76 7.91
N ALA A 168 12.71 -1.89 8.75
CA ALA A 168 11.33 -1.63 8.35
C ALA A 168 11.13 -0.16 7.95
N GLU A 169 11.74 0.80 8.66
CA GLU A 169 11.71 2.22 8.31
C GLU A 169 12.39 2.49 6.95
N LEU A 170 13.57 1.89 6.72
CA LEU A 170 14.26 1.97 5.43
C LEU A 170 13.46 1.35 4.28
N PHE A 171 12.59 0.38 4.57
CA PHE A 171 11.75 -0.27 3.58
C PHE A 171 10.45 0.50 3.25
N LEU A 172 10.03 1.47 4.06
CA LEU A 172 8.77 2.22 3.85
C LEU A 172 8.62 2.84 2.45
N PRO A 173 9.68 3.38 1.80
CA PRO A 173 9.59 3.88 0.44
C PRO A 173 9.32 2.80 -0.61
N HIS A 174 9.42 1.50 -0.27
CA HIS A 174 9.17 0.37 -1.16
C HIS A 174 7.83 -0.33 -0.89
N ALA A 175 7.23 -0.11 0.28
CA ALA A 175 5.94 -0.69 0.63
C ALA A 175 4.78 0.07 -0.05
N MET A 176 3.95 -0.65 -0.81
CA MET A 176 2.87 -0.05 -1.61
C MET A 176 1.84 0.73 -0.76
N GLU A 177 1.42 0.19 0.38
CA GLU A 177 0.49 0.86 1.30
C GLU A 177 1.11 2.13 1.91
N SER A 178 2.40 2.07 2.28
CA SER A 178 3.14 3.21 2.82
C SER A 178 3.19 4.36 1.81
N GLN A 179 3.56 4.07 0.56
CA GLN A 179 3.57 5.07 -0.51
C GLN A 179 2.19 5.69 -0.72
N LEU A 180 1.12 4.89 -0.67
CA LEU A 180 -0.25 5.39 -0.75
C LEU A 180 -0.54 6.37 0.40
N TYR A 181 -0.28 6.00 1.66
CA TYR A 181 -0.59 6.87 2.79
C TYR A 181 0.26 8.15 2.79
N LEU A 182 1.56 8.04 2.52
CA LEU A 182 2.47 9.20 2.42
C LEU A 182 2.02 10.18 1.32
N LYS A 183 1.58 9.68 0.17
CA LYS A 183 1.04 10.51 -0.93
C LYS A 183 -0.20 11.30 -0.51
N HIS A 184 -0.96 10.78 0.46
CA HIS A 184 -2.17 11.41 1.00
C HIS A 184 -1.90 12.17 2.32
N GLY A 185 -0.66 12.60 2.55
CA GLY A 185 -0.31 13.50 3.65
C GLY A 185 -0.13 12.81 5.00
N ALA A 186 -0.09 11.48 5.04
CA ALA A 186 0.20 10.76 6.28
C ALA A 186 1.65 10.98 6.72
N GLN A 187 1.86 10.98 8.03
CA GLN A 187 3.17 10.99 8.65
C GLN A 187 3.42 9.66 9.37
N LEU A 188 4.64 9.14 9.26
CA LEU A 188 5.03 7.96 10.03
C LEU A 188 5.02 8.30 11.51
N LEU A 189 4.28 7.52 12.30
CA LEU A 189 4.26 7.62 13.75
C LEU A 189 5.38 6.77 14.35
N HIS A 190 5.35 5.46 14.08
CA HIS A 190 6.37 4.49 14.48
C HIS A 190 6.20 3.15 13.76
N VAL A 191 7.23 2.30 13.84
CA VAL A 191 7.13 0.88 13.45
C VAL A 191 6.89 0.01 14.69
N GLU A 192 5.87 -0.85 14.60
CA GLU A 192 5.56 -1.88 15.60
C GLU A 192 6.23 -3.20 15.22
N HIS A 193 7.05 -3.71 16.12
CA HIS A 193 7.69 -5.01 15.98
C HIS A 193 6.74 -6.11 16.49
N LEU A 194 6.58 -7.18 15.70
CA LEU A 194 5.65 -8.29 15.99
C LEU A 194 4.19 -7.86 16.18
N ALA A 195 3.72 -6.88 15.40
CA ALA A 195 2.31 -6.47 15.39
C ALA A 195 1.38 -7.56 14.81
N ASP A 196 1.88 -8.37 13.87
CA ASP A 196 1.17 -9.54 13.33
C ASP A 196 2.09 -10.77 13.36
N THR A 197 1.67 -11.78 14.13
CA THR A 197 2.42 -13.02 14.36
C THR A 197 1.90 -14.20 13.53
N SER A 198 1.10 -13.95 12.50
CA SER A 198 0.63 -14.99 11.60
C SER A 198 1.82 -15.61 10.84
N PRO A 199 1.87 -16.94 10.66
CA PRO A 199 3.04 -17.59 10.06
C PRO A 199 3.43 -17.04 8.69
N ALA A 200 2.44 -16.77 7.83
CA ALA A 200 2.67 -16.22 6.51
C ALA A 200 3.26 -14.79 6.56
N TYR A 201 2.83 -13.98 7.53
CA TYR A 201 3.32 -12.62 7.66
C TYR A 201 4.69 -12.53 8.33
N LEU A 202 4.95 -13.38 9.33
CA LEU A 202 6.28 -13.53 9.91
C LEU A 202 7.32 -13.89 8.85
N GLN A 203 6.98 -14.78 7.91
CA GLN A 203 7.87 -15.14 6.81
C GLN A 203 8.14 -13.95 5.87
N SER A 204 7.13 -13.13 5.59
CA SER A 204 7.23 -12.04 4.61
C SER A 204 7.87 -10.76 5.18
N ALA A 205 7.57 -10.43 6.44
CA ALA A 205 7.87 -9.14 7.03
C ALA A 205 8.39 -9.19 8.48
N GLY A 206 8.64 -10.39 9.02
CA GLY A 206 9.06 -10.54 10.42
C GLY A 206 8.05 -9.98 11.43
N GLY A 207 6.77 -9.86 11.03
CA GLY A 207 5.71 -9.32 11.87
C GLY A 207 5.74 -7.81 12.08
N ALA A 208 6.60 -7.07 11.37
CA ALA A 208 6.66 -5.62 11.49
C ALA A 208 5.52 -4.94 10.72
N MET A 209 4.86 -3.97 11.35
CA MET A 209 3.87 -3.10 10.71
C MET A 209 4.21 -1.64 11.01
N ALA A 210 3.90 -0.74 10.08
CA ALA A 210 4.11 0.68 10.27
C ALA A 210 2.80 1.39 10.61
N ARG A 211 2.85 2.30 11.58
CA ARG A 211 1.73 3.16 11.94
C ARG A 211 1.92 4.55 11.37
N PHE A 212 0.85 5.07 10.79
CA PHE A 212 0.78 6.38 10.20
C PHE A 212 -0.34 7.20 10.85
N LEU A 213 -0.16 8.51 10.83
CA LEU A 213 -1.10 9.50 11.33
C LEU A 213 -1.43 10.50 10.22
N PHE A 214 -2.70 10.83 10.06
CA PHE A 214 -3.15 11.91 9.18
C PHE A 214 -3.42 13.15 10.03
N LEU A 215 -2.85 14.29 9.62
CA LEU A 215 -2.95 15.58 10.32
C LEU A 215 -4.00 16.49 9.70
#